data_AF-A0A357CSH3-F1
#
_entry.id   AF-A0A357CSH3-F1
#
_cell.length_a   1.000
_cell.length_b   1.000
_cell.length_c   1.000
_cell.angle_alpha   90.00
_cell.angle_beta   90.00
_cell.angle_gamma   90.00
#
_symmetry.space_group_name_H-M   'P 1'
#
loop_
_entity.id
_entity.type
_entity.pdbx_description
1 polymer ?
#
loop_
_entity_poly.entity_id
_entity_poly.type
_entity_poly.pdbx_seq_one_letter_code
_entity_poly.pdbx_strand_id
1 'polypeptide(L)' 'VVHKLIQEIKDPSSGEVIDSITETVAELKVTEVKAKSATCSIIKKLSHSVEMAIGDQAIQK' A
#
# COMPACT_ATOMS: atom_id res chain seq x y z
N VAL A 1 0.13 -0.55 -8.10
CA VAL A 1 0.38 -1.65 -7.13
C VAL A 1 0.00 -1.18 -5.73
N VAL A 2 -0.35 -2.09 -4.82
CA VAL A 2 -0.68 -1.77 -3.43
C VAL A 2 0.48 -2.16 -2.54
N HIS A 3 0.92 -1.21 -1.72
CA HIS A 3 1.93 -1.40 -0.69
C HIS A 3 1.25 -1.38 0.68
N LYS A 4 1.60 -2.37 1.49
CA LYS A 4 1.21 -2.42 2.89
C LYS A 4 2.39 -2.09 3.77
N LEU A 5 2.18 -1.17 4.70
CA LEU A 5 3.14 -0.86 5.74
C LEU A 5 3.14 -1.99 6.77
N ILE A 6 4.27 -2.68 6.88
CA ILE A 6 4.46 -3.76 7.83
C ILE A 6 4.98 -3.21 9.15
N GLN A 7 5.97 -2.33 9.07
CA GLN A 7 6.60 -1.76 10.25
C GLN A 7 7.20 -0.39 9.95
N GLU A 8 7.01 0.53 10.89
CA GLU A 8 7.74 1.79 10.94
C GLU A 8 8.98 1.62 11.82
N ILE A 9 10.13 2.05 11.33
CA ILE A 9 11.35 2.15 12.11
C ILE A 9 11.41 3.57 12.65
N LYS A 10 11.45 3.70 13.98
CA LYS A 10 11.50 5.00 14.67
C LYS A 10 12.87 5.21 15.28
N ASP A 11 13.33 6.46 15.27
CA ASP A 11 14.52 6.85 16.01
C ASP A 11 14.25 6.63 17.52
N PRO A 12 15.11 5.88 18.23
CA PRO A 12 14.91 5.61 19.65
C PRO A 12 14.97 6.88 20.53
N SER A 13 15.56 7.96 20.03
CA SER A 13 15.85 9.20 20.74
C SER A 13 14.74 10.25 20.54
N SER A 14 14.20 10.39 19.33
CA SER A 14 13.17 11.38 18.99
C SER A 14 11.76 10.79 18.79
N GLY A 15 11.66 9.49 18.54
CA GLY A 15 10.39 8.84 18.18
C GLY A 15 9.91 9.14 16.76
N GLU A 16 10.69 9.86 15.97
CA GLU A 16 10.39 10.17 14.57
C GLU A 16 10.55 8.92 13.69
N VAL A 17 9.68 8.76 12.68
CA VAL A 17 9.77 7.66 11.71
C VAL A 17 10.92 7.95 10.75
N ILE A 18 11.97 7.12 10.82
CA ILE A 18 13.18 7.24 9.99
C ILE A 18 13.13 6.36 8.75
N ASP A 19 12.39 5.25 8.80
CA ASP A 19 12.23 4.35 7.67
C ASP A 19 10.95 3.51 7.84
N SER A 20 10.52 2.87 6.75
CA SER A 20 9.33 2.04 6.73
C SER A 20 9.57 0.78 5.90
N ILE A 21 9.26 -0.38 6.49
CA ILE A 21 9.24 -1.65 5.78
C ILE A 21 7.86 -1.79 5.14
N THR A 22 7.82 -1.72 3.81
CA THR A 22 6.60 -1.92 3.03
C THR A 22 6.70 -3.16 2.14
N GLU A 23 5.59 -3.88 1.99
CA GLU A 23 5.48 -5.05 1.12
C GLU A 23 4.46 -4.78 0.01
N THR A 24 4.76 -5.19 -1.23
CA THR A 24 3.80 -5.13 -2.32
C THR A 24 2.83 -6.30 -2.23
N VAL A 25 1.56 -6.01 -1.92
CA VAL A 25 0.55 -7.05 -1.63
C VAL A 25 -0.35 -7.37 -2.83
N ALA A 26 -0.51 -6.45 -3.78
CA ALA A 26 -1.34 -6.67 -4.95
C ALA A 26 -1.07 -5.73 -6.13
N GLU A 27 -1.53 -6.14 -7.30
CA GLU A 27 -1.63 -5.30 -8.50
C GLU A 27 -3.07 -4.86 -8.74
N LEU A 28 -3.24 -3.59 -9.09
CA LEU A 28 -4.54 -2.98 -9.38
C LEU A 28 -4.61 -2.54 -10.83
N LYS A 29 -5.81 -2.66 -11.42
CA LYS A 29 -6.21 -1.98 -12.65
C LYS A 29 -7.20 -0.90 -12.31
N VAL A 30 -6.98 0.31 -12.81
CA VAL A 30 -8.02 1.34 -12.79
C VAL A 30 -9.08 0.98 -13.83
N THR A 31 -10.34 0.90 -13.43
CA THR A 31 -11.47 0.60 -14.31
C THR A 31 -12.28 1.84 -14.66
N GLU A 32 -12.37 2.78 -13.74
CA GLU A 32 -13.12 4.03 -13.92
C GLU A 32 -12.41 5.16 -13.18
N VAL A 33 -12.28 6.31 -13.83
CA VAL A 33 -11.71 7.52 -13.23
C VAL A 33 -12.81 8.56 -13.08
N LYS A 34 -12.91 9.14 -11.88
CA LYS A 34 -13.77 10.26 -11.53
C LYS A 34 -12.90 11.48 -11.19
N ALA A 35 -13.52 12.62 -10.91
CA ALA A 35 -12.82 13.89 -10.74
C ALA A 35 -11.67 13.86 -9.70
N LYS A 36 -11.83 13.14 -8.58
CA LYS A 36 -10.83 13.04 -7.50
C LYS A 36 -10.68 11.63 -6.94
N SER A 37 -11.23 10.64 -7.62
CA SER A 37 -11.22 9.25 -7.18
C SER A 37 -11.21 8.32 -8.38
N ALA A 38 -10.80 7.08 -8.16
CA ALA A 38 -10.82 6.05 -9.18
C ALA A 38 -11.39 4.76 -8.59
N THR A 39 -12.20 4.07 -9.39
CA THR A 39 -12.59 2.69 -9.12
C THR A 39 -11.49 1.78 -9.67
N CYS A 40 -11.00 0.88 -8.83
CA CYS A 40 -9.93 -0.05 -9.18
C CYS A 40 -10.39 -1.49 -8.94
N SER A 41 -9.95 -2.40 -9.80
CA SER A 41 -10.09 -3.85 -9.61
C SER A 41 -8.73 -4.47 -9.30
N ILE A 42 -8.70 -5.43 -8.38
CA ILE A 42 -7.50 -6.22 -8.08
C ILE A 42 -7.29 -7.20 -9.23
N ILE A 43 -6.14 -7.09 -9.91
CA ILE A 43 -5.77 -8.01 -11.01
C ILE A 43 -5.10 -9.24 -10.44
N LYS A 44 -4.22 -9.04 -9.46
CA LYS A 44 -3.37 -10.10 -8.91
C LYS A 44 -3.06 -9.82 -7.44
N LYS A 45 -3.30 -10.82 -6.60
CA LYS A 45 -2.80 -10.84 -5.21
C LYS A 45 -1.38 -11.38 -5.25
N LEU A 46 -0.42 -10.64 -4.69
CA LEU A 46 0.99 -11.00 -4.67
C LEU A 46 1.42 -11.57 -3.31
N SER A 47 0.77 -11.16 -2.23
CA SER A 47 1.00 -11.70 -0.89
C SER A 47 -0.11 -12.67 -0.48
N HIS A 48 0.29 -13.80 0.10
CA HIS A 48 -0.61 -14.81 0.67
C HIS A 48 -0.72 -14.71 2.19
N SER A 49 0.31 -14.18 2.85
CA SER A 49 0.39 -13.99 4.30
C SER A 49 -0.16 -12.64 4.74
N VAL A 50 -0.08 -11.61 3.88
CA VAL A 50 -0.48 -10.25 4.21
C VAL A 50 -1.70 -9.85 3.37
N GLU A 51 -2.81 -9.58 4.06
CA GLU A 51 -4.03 -9.10 3.41
C GLU A 51 -4.03 -7.59 3.24
N MET A 52 -4.66 -7.12 2.16
CA MET A 52 -4.92 -5.69 1.97
C MET A 52 -5.98 -5.20 2.95
N ALA A 53 -5.81 -3.99 3.46
CA ALA A 53 -6.73 -3.32 4.35
C ALA A 53 -7.02 -1.87 3.89
N ILE A 54 -8.09 -1.29 4.42
CA ILE A 54 -8.39 0.14 4.21
C ILE A 54 -7.26 0.95 4.83
N GLY A 55 -6.72 1.91 4.07
CA GLY A 55 -5.57 2.73 4.46
C GLY A 55 -4.25 2.31 3.82
N ASP A 56 -4.17 1.13 3.20
CA ASP A 56 -2.99 0.72 2.44
C ASP A 56 -2.74 1.66 1.24
N GLN A 57 -1.47 1.88 0.92
CA GLN A 57 -1.09 2.86 -0.08
C GLN A 57 -1.06 2.24 -1.47
N ALA A 58 -1.89 2.77 -2.37
CA ALA A 58 -1.83 2.43 -3.79
C ALA A 58 -0.86 3.39 -4.51
N ILE A 59 0.16 2.83 -5.16
CA ILE A 59 1.19 3.57 -5.90
C ILE A 59 1.10 3.19 -7.38
N GLN A 60 1.03 4.18 -8.26
CA GLN A 60 1.17 4.00 -9.70
C GLN A 60 2.67 3.96 -10.05
N LYS A 61 3.11 2.91 -10.74
CA LYS A 61 4.43 2.87 -11.38
C LYS A 61 4.37 3.56 -12.73
#